data_AF-X0WPS1-F1
#
_entry.id   AF-X0WPS1-F1
#
_cell.length_a   1.000
_cell.length_b   1.000
_cell.length_c   1.000
_cell.angle_alpha   90.00
_cell.angle_beta   90.00
_cell.angle_gamma   90.00
#
_symmetry.space_group_name_H-M   'P 1'
#
loop_
_entity.id
_entity.type
_entity.pdbx_description
1 polymer ?
#
loop_
_entity_poly.entity_id
_entity_poly.type
_entity_poly.pdbx_seq_one_letter_code
_entity_poly.pdbx_strand_id
1 'polypeptide(L)'
;EQEIQLDDGSRVGVIGGGPAGSFFTIFLLDIAERMGMDIQVDVYEPRDYTRPGPVGCNMCGGIISESLVQNLATEGINLPPTVVQRGIDSYMLHMDVGSVRIETPIQESRIAAVYRGPGPRDIKEIKWGSFDGFLQNLAIDKGAKVINQRADEIIWDDGLPQIKVRKGEPESYDLVTIAVGVNSASRKLFANLNFDYETPKTTKTFIQEYYLGEEQIQDVLGSSMHVFLLDLPRLEFAAIIPKGDYVSVCLLGEDIDKELVT
;
A
#
# COMPACT_ATOMS: atom_id res chain seq x y z
N GLU A 1 -24.63 -3.47 -21.58
CA GLU A 1 -24.02 -2.72 -20.46
C GLU A 1 -24.34 -1.25 -20.66
N GLN A 2 -24.66 -0.53 -19.59
CA GLN A 2 -24.76 0.94 -19.66
C GLN A 2 -23.34 1.50 -19.64
N GLU A 3 -23.04 2.37 -20.59
CA GLU A 3 -21.78 3.10 -20.65
C GLU A 3 -21.83 4.18 -19.55
N ILE A 4 -20.94 4.07 -18.56
CA ILE A 4 -20.79 5.08 -17.50
C ILE A 4 -19.81 6.12 -18.03
N GLN A 5 -20.27 7.36 -18.15
CA GLN A 5 -19.48 8.49 -18.58
C GLN A 5 -19.50 9.54 -17.46
N LEU A 6 -18.33 10.06 -17.10
CA LEU A 6 -18.21 11.22 -16.23
C LEU A 6 -18.36 12.49 -17.07
N ASP A 7 -19.05 13.48 -16.52
CA ASP A 7 -19.25 14.79 -17.12
C ASP A 7 -18.51 15.87 -16.31
N ASP A 8 -18.43 17.07 -16.88
CA ASP A 8 -17.94 18.24 -16.14
C ASP A 8 -18.81 18.48 -14.90
N GLY A 9 -18.16 18.67 -13.75
CA GLY A 9 -18.80 18.76 -12.44
C GLY A 9 -19.10 17.43 -11.75
N SER A 10 -18.75 16.28 -12.35
CA SER A 10 -18.98 14.97 -11.71
C SER A 10 -18.28 14.84 -10.36
N ARG A 11 -18.92 14.11 -9.44
CA ARG A 11 -18.40 13.75 -8.12
C ARG A 11 -17.99 12.29 -8.09
N VAL A 12 -16.76 12.01 -7.68
CA VAL A 12 -16.21 10.66 -7.54
C VAL A 12 -15.83 10.37 -6.09
N GLY A 13 -16.34 9.29 -5.54
CA GLY A 13 -16.01 8.81 -4.20
C GLY A 13 -15.00 7.68 -4.25
N VAL A 14 -13.87 7.79 -3.57
CA VAL A 14 -12.83 6.75 -3.51
C VAL A 14 -12.73 6.22 -2.08
N ILE A 15 -12.97 4.92 -1.89
CA ILE A 15 -12.90 4.29 -0.57
C ILE A 15 -11.55 3.58 -0.42
N GLY A 16 -10.70 4.14 0.43
CA GLY A 16 -9.32 3.68 0.67
C GLY A 16 -8.29 4.62 0.05
N GLY A 17 -7.45 5.23 0.91
CA GLY A 17 -6.40 6.18 0.53
C GLY A 17 -5.00 5.58 0.47
N GLY A 18 -4.89 4.24 0.44
CA GLY A 18 -3.62 3.57 0.17
C GLY A 18 -3.15 3.74 -1.28
N PRO A 19 -2.12 3.00 -1.73
CA PRO A 19 -1.52 3.17 -3.05
C PRO A 19 -2.52 3.01 -4.20
N ALA A 20 -3.40 2.01 -4.15
CA ALA A 20 -4.38 1.79 -5.21
C ALA A 20 -5.36 2.98 -5.36
N GLY A 21 -5.95 3.45 -4.26
CA GLY A 21 -6.89 4.57 -4.30
C GLY A 21 -6.20 5.91 -4.60
N SER A 22 -4.98 6.11 -4.09
CA SER A 22 -4.19 7.29 -4.39
C SER A 22 -3.79 7.34 -5.87
N PHE A 23 -3.30 6.23 -6.45
CA PHE A 23 -2.99 6.18 -7.89
C PHE A 23 -4.23 6.40 -8.74
N PHE A 24 -5.34 5.73 -8.43
CA PHE A 24 -6.60 5.97 -9.14
C PHE A 24 -6.97 7.46 -9.13
N THR A 25 -6.92 8.09 -7.95
CA THR A 25 -7.27 9.51 -7.77
C THR A 25 -6.33 10.42 -8.56
N ILE A 26 -5.02 10.19 -8.47
CA ILE A 26 -3.99 10.96 -9.19
C ILE A 26 -4.23 10.91 -10.69
N PHE A 27 -4.38 9.70 -11.25
CA PHE A 27 -4.53 9.54 -12.70
C PHE A 27 -5.90 10.01 -13.20
N LEU A 28 -6.96 9.82 -12.40
CA LEU A 28 -8.29 10.32 -12.74
C LEU A 28 -8.29 11.85 -12.85
N LEU A 29 -7.72 12.55 -11.87
CA LEU A 29 -7.62 14.01 -11.87
C LEU A 29 -6.74 14.51 -13.03
N ASP A 30 -5.62 13.84 -13.31
CA ASP A 30 -4.75 14.21 -14.44
C ASP A 30 -5.42 14.03 -15.79
N ILE A 31 -6.22 12.98 -15.96
CA ILE A 31 -6.97 12.75 -17.19
C ILE A 31 -8.09 13.79 -17.32
N ALA A 32 -8.83 14.07 -16.25
CA ALA A 32 -9.89 15.08 -16.25
C ALA A 32 -9.34 16.47 -16.61
N GLU A 33 -8.23 16.89 -16.00
CA GLU A 33 -7.56 18.17 -16.31
C GLU A 33 -7.17 18.24 -17.79
N ARG A 34 -6.55 17.18 -18.35
CA ARG A 34 -6.18 17.12 -19.77
C ARG A 34 -7.38 17.16 -20.71
N MET A 35 -8.54 16.69 -20.26
CA MET A 35 -9.81 16.75 -20.98
C MET A 35 -10.55 18.08 -20.78
N GLY A 36 -10.03 18.98 -19.92
CA GLY A 36 -10.68 20.24 -19.59
C GLY A 36 -11.95 20.07 -18.75
N MET A 37 -12.04 18.99 -17.98
CA MET A 37 -13.15 18.70 -17.07
C MET A 37 -12.74 19.02 -15.63
N ASP A 38 -13.63 19.69 -14.90
CA ASP A 38 -13.51 19.90 -13.46
C ASP A 38 -14.36 18.84 -12.74
N ILE A 39 -13.72 17.96 -11.97
CA ILE A 39 -14.41 16.91 -11.21
C ILE A 39 -14.00 16.98 -9.74
N GLN A 40 -14.93 16.66 -8.85
CA GLN A 40 -14.64 16.56 -7.43
C GLN A 40 -14.30 15.11 -7.06
N VAL A 41 -13.16 14.90 -6.40
CA VAL A 41 -12.80 13.57 -5.87
C VAL A 41 -12.68 13.59 -4.35
N ASP A 42 -13.56 12.84 -3.68
CA ASP A 42 -13.55 12.66 -2.22
C ASP A 42 -12.93 11.30 -1.87
N VAL A 43 -11.82 11.28 -1.13
CA VAL A 43 -11.09 10.06 -0.75
C VAL A 43 -11.32 9.73 0.73
N TYR A 44 -11.97 8.62 1.02
CA TYR A 44 -12.23 8.15 2.39
C TYR A 44 -11.08 7.26 2.88
N GLU A 45 -10.27 7.77 3.82
CA GLU A 45 -9.21 7.00 4.47
C GLU A 45 -9.22 7.20 5.99
N PRO A 46 -9.49 6.15 6.78
CA PRO A 46 -9.53 6.28 8.24
C PRO A 46 -8.15 6.28 8.91
N ARG A 47 -7.07 5.88 8.22
CA ARG A 47 -5.73 5.86 8.82
C ARG A 47 -5.13 7.25 8.87
N ASP A 48 -4.25 7.42 9.85
CA ASP A 48 -3.40 8.59 9.99
C ASP A 48 -1.97 8.17 9.62
N TYR A 49 -1.54 8.53 8.42
CA TYR A 49 -0.23 8.20 7.88
C TYR A 49 0.94 8.96 8.55
N THR A 50 0.65 9.87 9.48
CA THR A 50 1.68 10.54 10.29
C THR A 50 2.05 9.75 11.55
N ARG A 51 1.28 8.70 11.89
CA ARG A 51 1.46 7.94 13.13
C ARG A 51 2.18 6.61 12.89
N PRO A 52 3.26 6.32 13.66
CA PRO A 52 3.98 5.06 13.53
C PRO A 52 3.17 3.85 14.01
N GLY A 53 3.58 2.68 13.56
CA GLY A 53 2.96 1.40 13.88
C GLY A 53 1.64 1.15 13.12
N PRO A 54 0.83 0.17 13.59
CA PRO A 54 -0.33 -0.33 12.85
C PRO A 54 -1.44 0.70 12.58
N VAL A 55 -1.44 1.84 13.28
CA VAL A 55 -2.44 2.90 13.09
C VAL A 55 -2.26 3.59 11.74
N GLY A 56 -1.02 3.77 11.28
CA GLY A 56 -0.67 4.40 10.00
C GLY A 56 -0.14 3.43 8.96
N CYS A 57 -0.18 2.12 9.20
CA CYS A 57 0.43 1.12 8.32
C CYS A 57 -0.56 -0.01 8.01
N ASN A 58 -0.56 -0.50 6.77
CA ASN A 58 -1.37 -1.65 6.36
C ASN A 58 -0.60 -2.99 6.38
N MET A 59 0.53 -3.05 7.11
CA MET A 59 1.37 -4.23 7.33
C MET A 59 1.83 -4.87 6.01
N CYS A 60 2.93 -4.36 5.45
CA CYS A 60 3.50 -4.81 4.20
C CYS A 60 5.03 -4.87 4.31
N GLY A 61 5.66 -5.81 3.61
CA GLY A 61 7.12 -5.88 3.50
C GLY A 61 7.75 -4.62 2.90
N GLY A 62 6.97 -3.80 2.19
CA GLY A 62 7.37 -2.45 1.79
C GLY A 62 8.51 -2.43 0.79
N ILE A 63 8.44 -3.29 -0.22
CA ILE A 63 9.37 -3.32 -1.35
C ILE A 63 8.63 -2.87 -2.61
N ILE A 64 9.22 -1.92 -3.32
CA ILE A 64 8.77 -1.45 -4.62
C ILE A 64 9.80 -1.91 -5.65
N SER A 65 9.35 -2.65 -6.66
CA SER A 65 10.24 -3.12 -7.73
C SER A 65 10.87 -1.95 -8.47
N GLU A 66 12.07 -2.16 -9.00
CA GLU A 66 12.75 -1.18 -9.87
C GLU A 66 11.84 -0.71 -11.03
N SER A 67 11.15 -1.65 -11.68
CA SER A 67 10.21 -1.34 -12.77
C SER A 67 9.09 -0.41 -12.34
N LEU A 68 8.54 -0.59 -11.13
CA LEU A 68 7.49 0.28 -10.62
C LEU A 68 8.05 1.66 -10.28
N VAL A 69 9.24 1.76 -9.70
CA VAL A 69 9.90 3.05 -9.46
C VAL A 69 10.10 3.82 -10.78
N GLN A 70 10.53 3.14 -11.84
CA GLN A 70 10.71 3.74 -13.17
C GLN A 70 9.38 4.18 -13.80
N ASN A 71 8.34 3.35 -13.70
CA ASN A 71 7.01 3.69 -14.20
C ASN A 71 6.46 4.92 -13.46
N LEU A 72 6.60 4.98 -12.14
CA LEU A 72 6.19 6.14 -11.35
C LEU A 72 6.93 7.41 -11.77
N ALA A 73 8.25 7.33 -11.96
CA ALA A 73 9.04 8.48 -12.42
C ALA A 73 8.61 8.96 -13.83
N THR A 74 8.24 8.04 -14.72
CA THR A 74 7.72 8.36 -16.06
C THR A 74 6.40 9.13 -15.99
N GLU A 75 5.56 8.79 -15.02
CA GLU A 75 4.31 9.50 -14.72
C GLU A 75 4.52 10.76 -13.85
N GLY A 76 5.78 11.18 -13.62
CA GLY A 76 6.11 12.37 -12.82
C GLY A 76 6.07 12.15 -11.30
N ILE A 77 5.81 10.93 -10.84
CA ILE A 77 5.78 10.57 -9.41
C ILE A 77 7.19 10.13 -8.98
N ASN A 78 7.97 11.09 -8.50
CA ASN A 78 9.32 10.84 -8.00
C ASN A 78 9.30 10.58 -6.50
N LEU A 79 9.72 9.38 -6.08
CA LEU A 79 9.79 9.02 -4.66
C LEU A 79 10.95 9.78 -3.99
N PRO A 80 10.69 10.62 -2.97
CA PRO A 80 11.74 11.38 -2.35
C PRO A 80 12.64 10.49 -1.48
N PRO A 81 13.90 10.90 -1.23
CA PRO A 81 14.79 10.18 -0.34
C PRO A 81 14.29 10.13 1.10
N THR A 82 13.33 10.98 1.48
CA THR A 82 12.68 10.92 2.79
C THR A 82 11.68 9.78 2.93
N VAL A 83 11.23 9.16 1.83
CA VAL A 83 10.29 8.01 1.83
C VAL A 83 11.03 6.70 1.52
N VAL A 84 12.03 6.76 0.65
CA VAL A 84 12.86 5.60 0.26
C VAL A 84 14.01 5.46 1.24
N GLN A 85 14.04 4.36 1.99
CA GLN A 85 15.03 4.16 3.06
C GLN A 85 16.36 3.67 2.53
N ARG A 86 16.28 2.71 1.60
CA ARG A 86 17.45 2.03 1.05
C ARG A 86 17.12 1.53 -0.34
N GLY A 87 18.06 1.76 -1.27
CA GLY A 87 18.08 1.08 -2.54
C GLY A 87 18.62 -0.34 -2.32
N ILE A 88 17.76 -1.34 -2.47
CA ILE A 88 18.20 -2.73 -2.55
C ILE A 88 18.81 -2.93 -3.93
N ASP A 89 20.01 -3.51 -3.99
CA ASP A 89 20.75 -3.72 -5.24
C ASP A 89 20.65 -5.16 -5.78
N SER A 90 20.19 -6.09 -4.93
CA SER A 90 20.22 -7.52 -5.20
C SER A 90 19.26 -8.30 -4.29
N TYR A 91 18.91 -9.50 -4.72
CA TYR A 91 18.25 -10.50 -3.88
C TYR A 91 19.27 -11.57 -3.48
N MET A 92 19.34 -11.91 -2.20
CA MET A 92 20.04 -13.09 -1.72
C MET A 92 19.02 -14.19 -1.51
N LEU A 93 18.99 -15.18 -2.39
CA LEU A 93 18.09 -16.32 -2.30
C LEU A 93 18.76 -17.46 -1.52
N HIS A 94 18.17 -17.82 -0.40
CA HIS A 94 18.55 -18.93 0.46
C HIS A 94 17.60 -20.12 0.24
N MET A 95 18.17 -21.29 -0.01
CA MET A 95 17.50 -22.58 -0.15
C MET A 95 18.23 -23.62 0.70
N ASP A 96 17.64 -24.79 0.93
CA ASP A 96 18.28 -25.84 1.75
C ASP A 96 19.63 -26.31 1.19
N VAL A 97 19.80 -26.20 -0.13
CA VAL A 97 21.01 -26.60 -0.86
C VAL A 97 22.11 -25.53 -0.90
N GLY A 98 21.83 -24.31 -0.43
CA GLY A 98 22.79 -23.21 -0.45
C GLY A 98 22.16 -21.85 -0.75
N SER A 99 22.99 -20.89 -1.15
CA SER A 99 22.54 -19.51 -1.40
C SER A 99 23.05 -18.98 -2.72
N VAL A 100 22.24 -18.17 -3.39
CA VAL A 100 22.58 -17.51 -4.65
C VAL A 100 22.24 -16.04 -4.58
N ARG A 101 23.18 -15.19 -5.03
CA ARG A 101 22.96 -13.76 -5.20
C ARG A 101 22.42 -13.50 -6.60
N ILE A 102 21.28 -12.83 -6.69
CA ILE A 102 20.64 -12.40 -7.93
C ILE A 102 20.79 -10.89 -8.01
N GLU A 103 21.63 -10.44 -8.93
CA GLU A 103 21.81 -9.02 -9.21
C GLU A 103 20.59 -8.45 -9.95
N THR A 104 20.32 -7.16 -9.74
CA THR A 104 19.29 -6.45 -10.51
C THR A 104 19.69 -6.36 -12.00
N PRO A 105 18.72 -6.42 -12.93
CA PRO A 105 19.02 -6.45 -14.38
C PRO A 105 19.86 -5.28 -14.89
N ILE A 106 19.76 -4.11 -14.25
CA ILE A 106 20.46 -2.87 -14.65
C ILE A 106 21.62 -2.54 -13.68
N GLN A 107 21.85 -3.35 -12.64
CA GLN A 107 22.87 -3.12 -11.60
C GLN A 107 22.79 -1.72 -10.95
N GLU A 108 21.61 -1.11 -10.97
CA GLU A 108 21.34 0.14 -10.25
C GLU A 108 20.54 -0.19 -8.99
N SER A 109 20.85 0.47 -7.87
CA SER A 109 20.20 0.25 -6.56
C SER A 109 18.77 0.85 -6.52
N ARG A 110 17.89 0.42 -7.42
CA ARG A 110 16.57 1.04 -7.65
C ARG A 110 15.39 0.29 -7.05
N ILE A 111 15.60 -0.84 -6.38
CA ILE A 111 14.52 -1.46 -5.59
C ILE A 111 14.35 -0.63 -4.32
N ALA A 112 13.20 0.01 -4.16
CA ALA A 112 12.96 0.91 -3.03
C ALA A 112 12.37 0.14 -1.85
N ALA A 113 13.10 0.13 -0.72
CA ALA A 113 12.56 -0.24 0.57
C ALA A 113 11.87 0.96 1.22
N VAL A 114 10.59 0.82 1.56
CA VAL A 114 9.75 1.86 2.15
C VAL A 114 9.03 1.35 3.40
N TYR A 115 8.56 2.28 4.23
CA TYR A 115 7.48 2.00 5.16
C TYR A 115 6.16 2.52 4.56
N ARG A 116 5.11 1.71 4.69
CA ARG A 116 3.75 2.14 4.28
C ARG A 116 3.26 3.28 5.17
N GLY A 117 3.50 3.19 6.49
CA GLY A 117 3.41 4.30 7.45
C GLY A 117 4.78 4.92 7.73
N PRO A 118 4.97 5.73 8.78
CA PRO A 118 6.24 6.41 9.06
C PRO A 118 7.27 5.53 9.80
N GLY A 119 6.94 4.29 10.13
CA GLY A 119 7.86 3.31 10.71
C GLY A 119 7.24 2.38 11.76
N PRO A 120 8.08 1.55 12.42
CA PRO A 120 7.68 0.61 13.47
C PRO A 120 7.07 1.30 14.68
N ARG A 121 6.30 0.56 15.49
CA ARG A 121 5.57 1.11 16.65
C ARG A 121 6.50 1.65 17.74
N ASP A 122 7.67 1.05 17.90
CA ASP A 122 8.68 1.34 18.92
C ASP A 122 9.79 2.29 18.40
N ILE A 123 9.58 2.93 17.24
CA ILE A 123 10.54 3.87 16.67
C ILE A 123 10.79 5.04 17.63
N LYS A 124 12.07 5.34 17.86
CA LYS A 124 12.49 6.43 18.76
C LYS A 124 12.43 7.80 18.09
N GLU A 125 12.70 7.84 16.78
CA GLU A 125 12.72 9.05 15.97
C GLU A 125 12.19 8.72 14.57
N ILE A 126 11.23 9.50 14.08
CA ILE A 126 10.67 9.31 12.74
C ILE A 126 11.66 9.89 11.73
N LYS A 127 12.48 9.02 11.15
CA LYS A 127 13.45 9.37 10.09
C LYS A 127 12.83 9.36 8.69
N TRP A 128 11.78 8.55 8.49
CA TRP A 128 11.20 8.28 7.18
C TRP A 128 9.74 8.71 7.11
N GLY A 129 9.35 9.24 5.95
CA GLY A 129 7.96 9.51 5.59
C GLY A 129 7.21 8.22 5.23
N SER A 130 5.89 8.31 5.33
CA SER A 130 4.97 7.26 4.88
C SER A 130 4.87 7.24 3.37
N PHE A 131 5.05 6.07 2.74
CA PHE A 131 4.79 5.90 1.31
C PHE A 131 3.31 6.14 0.96
N ASP A 132 2.39 5.62 1.77
CA ASP A 132 0.95 5.81 1.53
C ASP A 132 0.55 7.28 1.72
N GLY A 133 1.09 7.93 2.77
CA GLY A 133 0.90 9.36 3.02
C GLY A 133 1.51 10.24 1.93
N PHE A 134 2.67 9.87 1.37
CA PHE A 134 3.24 10.56 0.22
C PHE A 134 2.30 10.52 -0.98
N LEU A 135 1.79 9.33 -1.35
CA LEU A 135 0.85 9.20 -2.46
C LEU A 135 -0.49 9.91 -2.20
N GLN A 136 -0.99 9.85 -0.96
CA GLN A 136 -2.21 10.56 -0.59
C GLN A 136 -2.02 12.09 -0.66
N ASN A 137 -0.87 12.61 -0.24
CA ASN A 137 -0.56 14.03 -0.36
C ASN A 137 -0.45 14.46 -1.83
N LEU A 138 0.13 13.63 -2.70
CA LEU A 138 0.12 13.91 -4.14
C LEU A 138 -1.31 13.98 -4.71
N ALA A 139 -2.22 13.13 -4.24
CA ALA A 139 -3.63 13.22 -4.62
C ALA A 139 -4.28 14.52 -4.11
N ILE A 140 -3.98 14.94 -2.88
CA ILE A 140 -4.44 16.22 -2.32
C ILE A 140 -3.90 17.41 -3.13
N ASP A 141 -2.62 17.40 -3.46
CA ASP A 141 -1.97 18.46 -4.24
C ASP A 141 -2.58 18.61 -5.64
N LYS A 142 -3.18 17.53 -6.17
CA LYS A 142 -3.94 17.52 -7.44
C LYS A 142 -5.41 17.93 -7.28
N GLY A 143 -5.88 18.21 -6.07
CA GLY A 143 -7.25 18.69 -5.82
C GLY A 143 -8.18 17.68 -5.14
N ALA A 144 -7.71 16.49 -4.79
CA ALA A 144 -8.53 15.53 -4.06
C ALA A 144 -8.81 16.00 -2.63
N LYS A 145 -10.02 15.75 -2.13
CA LYS A 145 -10.39 16.00 -0.74
C LYS A 145 -10.34 14.72 0.06
N VAL A 146 -9.41 14.63 1.01
CA VAL A 146 -9.34 13.49 1.92
C VAL A 146 -10.33 13.65 3.08
N ILE A 147 -11.23 12.69 3.20
CA ILE A 147 -12.16 12.54 4.32
C ILE A 147 -11.56 11.50 5.26
N ASN A 148 -11.06 11.96 6.42
CA ASN A 148 -10.45 11.08 7.42
C ASN A 148 -11.49 10.29 8.23
N GLN A 149 -12.29 9.48 7.54
CA GLN A 149 -13.34 8.66 8.12
C GLN A 149 -13.41 7.31 7.40
N ARG A 150 -13.94 6.32 8.11
CA ARG A 150 -14.23 5.01 7.54
C ARG A 150 -15.58 5.07 6.83
N ALA A 151 -15.61 4.70 5.56
CA ALA A 151 -16.86 4.32 4.90
C ALA A 151 -17.40 3.05 5.55
N ASP A 152 -18.65 3.09 6.01
CA ASP A 152 -19.32 1.97 6.67
C ASP A 152 -20.15 1.16 5.68
N GLU A 153 -20.73 1.83 4.68
CA GLU A 153 -21.72 1.26 3.77
C GLU A 153 -21.73 2.01 2.43
N ILE A 154 -22.07 1.29 1.36
CA ILE A 154 -22.40 1.85 0.05
C ILE A 154 -23.85 1.46 -0.25
N ILE A 155 -24.68 2.43 -0.60
CA ILE A 155 -26.08 2.22 -0.97
C ILE A 155 -26.36 2.82 -2.34
N TRP A 156 -27.38 2.31 -3.02
CA TRP A 156 -27.93 2.94 -4.22
C TRP A 156 -29.18 3.71 -3.85
N ASP A 157 -29.24 4.97 -4.22
CA ASP A 157 -30.40 5.82 -4.02
C ASP A 157 -30.53 6.78 -5.22
N ASP A 158 -31.77 6.93 -5.70
CA ASP A 158 -32.10 7.70 -6.91
C ASP A 158 -31.19 7.44 -8.14
N GLY A 159 -30.77 6.18 -8.31
CA GLY A 159 -29.91 5.78 -9.43
C GLY A 159 -28.43 6.15 -9.30
N LEU A 160 -28.00 6.67 -8.14
CA LEU A 160 -26.59 7.00 -7.86
C LEU A 160 -26.05 6.19 -6.67
N PRO A 161 -24.76 5.83 -6.69
CA PRO A 161 -24.09 5.29 -5.52
C PRO A 161 -23.87 6.37 -4.45
N GLN A 162 -24.15 6.03 -3.20
CA GLN A 162 -23.90 6.88 -2.05
C GLN A 162 -22.94 6.20 -1.06
N ILE A 163 -22.04 6.99 -0.47
CA ILE A 163 -21.12 6.55 0.59
C ILE A 163 -21.62 7.05 1.93
N LYS A 164 -21.78 6.14 2.89
CA LYS A 164 -22.18 6.46 4.26
C LYS A 164 -21.04 6.24 5.23
N VAL A 165 -20.85 7.21 6.12
CA VAL A 165 -19.87 7.17 7.22
C VAL A 165 -20.58 7.16 8.57
N ARG A 166 -19.86 6.74 9.62
CA ARG A 166 -20.43 6.64 10.97
C ARG A 166 -20.94 8.00 11.47
N LYS A 167 -22.27 8.13 11.59
CA LYS A 167 -22.98 9.37 12.03
C LYS A 167 -22.91 10.54 11.03
N GLY A 168 -22.58 10.27 9.77
CA GLY A 168 -22.73 11.25 8.68
C GLY A 168 -23.98 10.97 7.85
N GLU A 169 -24.46 12.00 7.17
CA GLU A 169 -25.42 11.83 6.09
C GLU A 169 -24.72 11.14 4.90
N PRO A 170 -25.44 10.30 4.12
CA PRO A 170 -24.91 9.73 2.89
C PRO A 170 -24.54 10.82 1.88
N GLU A 171 -23.40 10.65 1.21
CA GLU A 171 -22.95 11.53 0.12
C GLU A 171 -23.13 10.81 -1.22
N SER A 172 -23.75 11.48 -2.19
CA SER A 172 -24.00 10.95 -3.55
C SER A 172 -22.84 11.25 -4.50
N TYR A 173 -22.53 10.28 -5.35
CA TYR A 173 -21.46 10.33 -6.33
C TYR A 173 -21.92 9.78 -7.68
N ASP A 174 -21.32 10.25 -8.78
CA ASP A 174 -21.52 9.69 -10.12
C ASP A 174 -20.71 8.39 -10.30
N LEU A 175 -19.61 8.26 -9.55
CA LEU A 175 -18.79 7.05 -9.52
C LEU A 175 -18.26 6.80 -8.12
N VAL A 176 -18.31 5.54 -7.67
CA VAL A 176 -17.62 5.08 -6.46
C VAL A 176 -16.58 4.03 -6.79
N THR A 177 -15.33 4.26 -6.37
CA THR A 177 -14.23 3.31 -6.50
C THR A 177 -13.87 2.72 -5.14
N ILE A 178 -13.69 1.40 -5.12
CA ILE A 178 -13.43 0.65 -3.88
C ILE A 178 -11.99 0.13 -3.91
N ALA A 179 -11.10 0.79 -3.15
CA ALA A 179 -9.66 0.53 -3.09
C ALA A 179 -9.21 0.11 -1.67
N VAL A 180 -10.03 -0.70 -0.99
CA VAL A 180 -9.89 -1.01 0.44
C VAL A 180 -8.91 -2.15 0.78
N GLY A 181 -8.42 -2.86 -0.24
CA GLY A 181 -7.55 -4.03 -0.08
C GLY A 181 -8.21 -5.22 0.65
N VAL A 182 -7.48 -6.33 0.74
CA VAL A 182 -8.00 -7.61 1.27
C VAL A 182 -8.12 -7.66 2.80
N ASN A 183 -7.37 -6.81 3.52
CA ASN A 183 -7.37 -6.77 4.99
C ASN A 183 -8.55 -6.00 5.59
N SER A 184 -9.35 -5.35 4.75
CA SER A 184 -10.52 -4.61 5.20
C SER A 184 -11.76 -5.52 5.26
N ALA A 185 -12.72 -5.20 6.13
CA ALA A 185 -14.02 -5.87 6.17
C ALA A 185 -14.90 -5.46 4.96
N SER A 186 -14.35 -5.55 3.76
CA SER A 186 -14.93 -5.08 2.49
C SER A 186 -16.27 -5.74 2.19
N ARG A 187 -16.47 -6.99 2.61
CA ARG A 187 -17.74 -7.72 2.46
C ARG A 187 -18.95 -6.94 3.00
N LYS A 188 -18.79 -6.13 4.04
CA LYS A 188 -19.89 -5.29 4.55
C LYS A 188 -20.23 -4.13 3.63
N LEU A 189 -19.24 -3.54 2.94
CA LEU A 189 -19.45 -2.46 1.97
C LEU A 189 -20.28 -2.94 0.77
N PHE A 190 -20.06 -4.18 0.34
CA PHE A 190 -20.76 -4.77 -0.81
C PHE A 190 -22.11 -5.41 -0.46
N ALA A 191 -22.45 -5.57 0.82
CA ALA A 191 -23.59 -6.38 1.23
C ALA A 191 -24.95 -5.88 0.69
N ASN A 192 -25.06 -4.58 0.44
CA ASN A 192 -26.27 -3.93 -0.07
C ASN A 192 -26.16 -3.52 -1.54
N LEU A 193 -25.09 -3.96 -2.21
CA LEU A 193 -24.93 -3.80 -3.65
C LEU A 193 -25.43 -5.07 -4.33
N ASN A 194 -26.25 -4.93 -5.37
CA ASN A 194 -26.71 -6.05 -6.21
C ASN A 194 -25.59 -6.54 -7.15
N PHE A 195 -24.37 -6.72 -6.62
CA PHE A 195 -23.22 -7.23 -7.35
C PHE A 195 -22.80 -8.58 -6.78
N ASP A 196 -22.53 -9.53 -7.67
CA ASP A 196 -21.95 -10.82 -7.30
C ASP A 196 -20.43 -10.66 -7.05
N TYR A 197 -20.07 -10.03 -5.93
CA TYR A 197 -18.67 -9.92 -5.50
C TYR A 197 -18.27 -11.13 -4.65
N GLU A 198 -17.39 -11.97 -5.20
CA GLU A 198 -16.74 -13.04 -4.46
C GLU A 198 -15.43 -12.53 -3.82
N THR A 199 -15.31 -12.67 -2.50
CA THR A 199 -14.09 -12.28 -1.80
C THR A 199 -12.95 -13.24 -2.20
N PRO A 200 -11.75 -12.72 -2.55
CA PRO A 200 -10.63 -13.58 -2.90
C PRO A 200 -10.22 -14.47 -1.73
N LYS A 201 -9.70 -15.66 -2.04
CA LYS A 201 -9.00 -16.47 -1.04
C LYS A 201 -7.78 -15.69 -0.55
N THR A 202 -7.58 -15.68 0.76
CA THR A 202 -6.45 -14.98 1.39
C THR A 202 -5.60 -15.97 2.15
N THR A 203 -4.30 -15.68 2.23
CA THR A 203 -3.37 -16.36 3.14
C THR A 203 -2.86 -15.35 4.17
N LYS A 204 -2.26 -15.83 5.25
CA LYS A 204 -1.73 -14.96 6.31
C LYS A 204 -0.26 -14.70 6.09
N THR A 205 0.13 -13.45 6.30
CA THR A 205 1.53 -13.05 6.35
C THR A 205 1.83 -12.55 7.75
N PHE A 206 2.93 -13.04 8.33
CA PHE A 206 3.52 -12.45 9.52
C PHE A 206 4.54 -11.41 9.09
N ILE A 207 4.42 -10.19 9.59
CA ILE A 207 5.36 -9.10 9.34
C ILE A 207 5.71 -8.47 10.67
N GLN A 208 7.01 -8.42 10.97
CA GLN A 208 7.51 -7.78 12.18
C GLN A 208 8.85 -7.09 11.89
N GLU A 209 9.00 -5.91 12.47
CA GLU A 209 10.25 -5.17 12.46
C GLU A 209 11.07 -5.44 13.72
N TYR A 210 12.38 -5.61 13.53
CA TYR A 210 13.35 -5.78 14.62
C TYR A 210 14.41 -4.69 14.52
N TYR A 211 14.62 -3.97 15.61
CA TYR A 211 15.74 -3.03 15.73
C TYR A 211 17.04 -3.80 15.87
N LEU A 212 17.99 -3.56 14.96
CA LEU A 212 19.34 -4.13 15.02
C LEU A 212 20.43 -3.06 15.01
N GLY A 213 20.14 -1.88 14.46
CA GLY A 213 21.13 -0.84 14.20
C GLY A 213 21.72 -0.95 12.80
N GLU A 214 21.93 0.19 12.15
CA GLU A 214 22.38 0.25 10.74
C GLU A 214 23.74 -0.44 10.52
N GLU A 215 24.68 -0.29 11.45
CA GLU A 215 26.02 -0.93 11.38
C GLU A 215 25.90 -2.46 11.37
N GLN A 216 25.14 -3.04 12.31
CA GLN A 216 24.95 -4.48 12.41
C GLN A 216 24.20 -5.04 11.19
N ILE A 217 23.23 -4.28 10.66
CA ILE A 217 22.51 -4.64 9.44
C ILE A 217 23.48 -4.63 8.25
N GLN A 218 24.32 -3.61 8.13
CA GLN A 218 25.30 -3.50 7.06
C GLN A 218 26.31 -4.66 7.09
N ASP A 219 26.79 -5.04 8.27
CA ASP A 219 27.78 -6.11 8.44
C ASP A 219 27.21 -7.50 8.13
N VAL A 220 25.94 -7.76 8.51
CA VAL A 220 25.34 -9.10 8.41
C VAL A 220 24.53 -9.30 7.12
N LEU A 221 23.81 -8.28 6.67
CA LEU A 221 22.85 -8.37 5.55
C LEU A 221 23.27 -7.49 4.35
N GLY A 222 24.02 -6.42 4.60
CA GLY A 222 24.39 -5.46 3.56
C GLY A 222 23.15 -4.79 2.93
N SER A 223 23.17 -4.63 1.60
CA SER A 223 22.12 -4.00 0.79
C SER A 223 21.16 -4.98 0.13
N SER A 224 21.30 -6.28 0.38
CA SER A 224 20.47 -7.30 -0.27
C SER A 224 19.14 -7.48 0.46
N MET A 225 18.06 -7.73 -0.30
CA MET A 225 16.89 -8.38 0.27
C MET A 225 17.17 -9.88 0.39
N HIS A 226 17.08 -10.43 1.60
CA HIS A 226 17.28 -11.85 1.83
C HIS A 226 15.94 -12.57 1.70
N VAL A 227 15.89 -13.55 0.80
CA VAL A 227 14.71 -14.36 0.49
C VAL A 227 15.02 -15.79 0.85
N PHE A 228 14.08 -16.48 1.50
CA PHE A 228 14.23 -17.84 1.97
C PHE A 228 13.11 -18.68 1.36
N LEU A 229 13.52 -19.70 0.59
CA LEU A 229 12.66 -20.75 0.05
C LEU A 229 13.13 -22.08 0.68
N LEU A 230 12.76 -22.28 1.94
CA LEU A 230 13.15 -23.45 2.73
C LEU A 230 12.07 -24.53 2.62
N ASP A 231 12.47 -25.80 2.61
CA ASP A 231 11.55 -26.94 2.71
C ASP A 231 11.04 -27.11 4.15
N LEU A 232 10.29 -26.12 4.62
CA LEU A 232 9.64 -26.10 5.93
C LEU A 232 8.12 -26.26 5.75
N PRO A 233 7.49 -27.21 6.48
CA PRO A 233 6.05 -27.39 6.38
C PRO A 233 5.29 -26.08 6.62
N ARG A 234 4.32 -25.81 5.74
CA ARG A 234 3.45 -24.63 5.73
C ARG A 234 4.12 -23.30 5.39
N LEU A 235 5.44 -23.22 5.28
CA LEU A 235 6.13 -21.99 4.87
C LEU A 235 6.24 -21.96 3.34
N GLU A 236 5.63 -20.98 2.70
CA GLU A 236 5.78 -20.78 1.26
C GLU A 236 6.98 -19.90 0.93
N PHE A 237 7.20 -18.87 1.76
CA PHE A 237 8.20 -17.85 1.52
C PHE A 237 8.54 -17.09 2.80
N ALA A 238 9.82 -16.79 2.99
CA ALA A 238 10.25 -15.85 4.01
C ALA A 238 11.21 -14.80 3.44
N ALA A 239 11.22 -13.61 4.03
CA ALA A 239 12.16 -12.57 3.67
C ALA A 239 12.64 -11.77 4.87
N ILE A 240 13.89 -11.33 4.81
CA ILE A 240 14.49 -10.35 5.71
C ILE A 240 14.91 -9.16 4.85
N ILE A 241 14.37 -7.99 5.19
CA ILE A 241 14.54 -6.76 4.40
C ILE A 241 15.25 -5.71 5.27
N PRO A 242 16.46 -5.27 4.92
CA PRO A 242 17.15 -4.20 5.64
C PRO A 242 16.49 -2.84 5.38
N LYS A 243 16.19 -2.09 6.46
CA LYS A 243 15.44 -0.83 6.46
C LYS A 243 15.99 0.16 7.49
N GLY A 244 17.08 0.84 7.13
CA GLY A 244 17.80 1.73 8.05
C GLY A 244 18.26 0.98 9.30
N ASP A 245 17.78 1.38 10.47
CA ASP A 245 18.10 0.76 11.76
C ASP A 245 17.35 -0.55 12.06
N TYR A 246 16.37 -0.90 11.23
CA TYR A 246 15.49 -2.04 11.43
C TYR A 246 15.59 -3.06 10.29
N VAL A 247 15.22 -4.30 10.59
CA VAL A 247 14.93 -5.31 9.57
C VAL A 247 13.44 -5.66 9.60
N SER A 248 12.80 -5.72 8.43
CA SER A 248 11.46 -6.30 8.30
C SER A 248 11.60 -7.79 8.02
N VAL A 249 11.09 -8.63 8.92
CA VAL A 249 10.94 -10.07 8.71
C VAL A 249 9.52 -10.32 8.21
N CYS A 250 9.40 -10.99 7.06
CA CYS A 250 8.14 -11.36 6.44
C CYS A 250 8.08 -12.89 6.32
N LEU A 251 7.04 -13.53 6.82
CA LEU A 251 6.76 -14.95 6.61
C LEU A 251 5.40 -15.10 5.96
N LEU A 252 5.33 -15.86 4.87
CA LEU A 252 4.13 -16.16 4.11
C LEU A 252 3.93 -17.67 4.06
N GLY A 253 2.71 -18.12 4.29
CA GLY A 253 2.38 -19.53 4.21
C GLY A 253 1.04 -19.88 4.86
N GLU A 254 0.78 -21.17 4.96
CA GLU A 254 -0.48 -21.69 5.50
C GLU A 254 -0.50 -21.62 7.03
N ASP A 255 -1.49 -20.93 7.60
CA ASP A 255 -1.70 -20.85 9.05
C ASP A 255 -0.43 -20.53 9.86
N ILE A 256 0.32 -19.50 9.44
CA ILE A 256 1.47 -18.98 10.18
C ILE A 256 1.05 -18.69 11.64
N ASP A 257 1.66 -19.41 12.57
CA ASP A 257 1.40 -19.36 14.01
C ASP A 257 2.66 -18.97 14.80
N LYS A 258 2.54 -18.91 16.13
CA LYS A 258 3.68 -18.55 16.98
C LYS A 258 4.81 -19.58 16.91
N GLU A 259 4.48 -20.87 16.77
CA GLU A 259 5.48 -21.95 16.75
C GLU A 259 6.37 -21.87 15.51
N LEU A 260 5.82 -21.46 14.37
CA LEU A 260 6.60 -21.25 13.14
C LEU A 260 7.47 -19.97 13.19
N VAL A 261 7.10 -19.00 14.04
CA VAL A 261 7.80 -17.71 14.17
C VAL A 261 8.96 -17.76 15.18
N THR A 262 8.90 -18.66 16.17
CA THR A 262 9.86 -18.76 17.29
C THR A 262 10.83 -19.92 17.15
#